data_AF-A0A1T5AVW0-F1
#
_entry.id   AF-A0A1T5AVW0-F1
#
_cell.length_a   1.000
_cell.length_b   1.000
_cell.length_c   1.000
_cell.angle_alpha   90.00
_cell.angle_beta   90.00
_cell.angle_gamma   90.00
#
_symmetry.space_group_name_H-M   'P 1'
#
loop_
_entity.id
_entity.type
_entity.pdbx_description
1 polymer ?
#
loop_
_entity_poly.entity_id
_entity_poly.type
_entity_poly.pdbx_seq_one_letter_code
_entity_poly.pdbx_strand_id
1 'polypeptide(L)'
;MGYLRVLFFLGVVTFASRAVGQQDTTASASGKGSRPEGRMVLTTIIDGERMPWMLIPEVEVTRRRVFKSPEDKARYMRLRYNVMKVLPYAKYAQSKYQQLYRDLALTDSKREQKRLVKACEKEIKDMFNREVKKLTISQGEILIKLIDRQTGSSSYDVVKDLRGGFTAFFYQSIAKVFGHNLKNTYHPEEDFEIENIIRSLERPGVATARYF
;
A
#
# COMPACT_ATOMS: atom_id res chain seq x y z
N MET A 1 -20.77 45.42 -53.57
CA MET A 1 -21.58 46.38 -52.79
C MET A 1 -21.82 45.77 -51.41
N GLY A 2 -21.20 46.16 -50.30
CA GLY A 2 -20.15 47.09 -49.97
C GLY A 2 -19.63 46.69 -48.59
N TYR A 3 -18.31 46.70 -48.42
CA TYR A 3 -17.69 46.59 -47.10
C TYR A 3 -17.87 47.92 -46.34
N LEU A 4 -17.55 47.88 -45.03
CA LEU A 4 -17.00 49.00 -44.24
C LEU A 4 -18.00 49.78 -43.36
N ARG A 5 -17.92 49.53 -42.05
CA ARG A 5 -17.80 50.54 -40.96
C ARG A 5 -17.67 49.79 -39.63
N VAL A 6 -16.45 49.45 -39.22
CA VAL A 6 -15.56 50.23 -38.34
C VAL A 6 -15.86 49.96 -36.86
N LEU A 7 -14.95 49.17 -36.27
CA LEU A 7 -14.60 49.08 -34.85
C LEU A 7 -14.48 50.46 -34.20
N PHE A 8 -14.97 50.66 -32.97
CA PHE A 8 -14.19 51.30 -31.90
C PHE A 8 -14.88 51.24 -30.52
N PHE A 9 -14.04 51.10 -29.48
CA PHE A 9 -14.26 51.19 -28.01
C PHE A 9 -14.90 49.97 -27.35
N LEU A 10 -14.15 49.01 -26.75
CA LEU A 10 -13.18 49.11 -25.64
C LEU A 10 -13.80 49.63 -24.34
N GLY A 11 -13.99 48.71 -23.37
CA GLY A 11 -14.14 49.03 -21.94
C GLY A 11 -15.37 48.43 -21.26
N VAL A 12 -15.24 47.26 -20.66
CA VAL A 12 -15.00 47.10 -19.21
C VAL A 12 -14.92 45.61 -18.90
N VAL A 13 -13.76 45.24 -18.35
CA VAL A 13 -13.50 43.97 -17.68
C VAL A 13 -14.28 43.97 -16.36
N THR A 14 -15.20 43.03 -16.18
CA THR A 14 -15.62 42.56 -14.85
C THR A 14 -15.73 41.04 -14.86
N PHE A 15 -14.62 40.43 -14.44
CA PHE A 15 -14.52 39.28 -13.56
C PHE A 15 -15.85 38.79 -12.94
N ALA A 16 -16.25 37.53 -13.18
CA ALA A 16 -16.67 36.54 -12.17
C ALA A 16 -17.32 35.29 -12.80
N SER A 17 -16.55 34.20 -12.79
CA SER A 17 -16.87 32.85 -12.31
C SER A 17 -18.19 32.12 -12.70
N ARG A 18 -17.95 30.92 -13.22
CA ARG A 18 -18.80 29.75 -13.52
C ARG A 18 -19.88 29.36 -12.49
N ALA A 19 -20.95 28.73 -13.01
CA ALA A 19 -21.54 27.44 -12.55
C ALA A 19 -22.61 27.00 -13.59
N VAL A 20 -22.38 26.09 -14.54
CA VAL A 20 -22.42 24.60 -14.46
C VAL A 20 -23.32 24.07 -13.33
N GLY A 21 -24.33 23.28 -13.73
CA GLY A 21 -25.53 22.95 -12.96
C GLY A 21 -25.31 22.37 -11.57
N GLN A 22 -26.08 22.91 -10.63
CA GLN A 22 -26.24 22.43 -9.27
C GLN A 22 -27.36 21.38 -9.28
N GLN A 23 -27.03 20.11 -9.04
CA GLN A 23 -28.04 19.12 -8.66
C GLN A 23 -28.46 19.45 -7.23
N ASP A 24 -29.75 19.79 -7.10
CA ASP A 24 -30.36 20.22 -5.86
C ASP A 24 -30.30 19.15 -4.79
N THR A 25 -29.57 19.49 -3.74
CA THR A 25 -29.70 18.94 -2.41
C THR A 25 -31.12 19.23 -1.91
N THR A 26 -32.09 18.34 -2.16
CA THR A 26 -33.37 18.40 -1.43
C THR A 26 -33.14 17.87 -0.01
N ALA A 27 -32.60 18.75 0.84
CA ALA A 27 -32.86 18.69 2.28
C ALA A 27 -34.37 18.89 2.47
N SER A 28 -35.08 17.84 2.86
CA SER A 28 -36.47 17.93 3.28
C SER A 28 -36.62 17.59 4.76
N ALA A 29 -37.27 18.54 5.44
CA ALA A 29 -38.01 18.45 6.69
C ALA A 29 -37.23 18.31 8.02
N SER A 30 -36.92 19.48 8.59
CA SER A 30 -36.88 19.67 10.04
C SER A 30 -38.31 19.55 10.59
N GLY A 31 -38.68 18.34 11.02
CA GLY A 31 -39.81 18.10 11.91
C GLY A 31 -39.26 17.71 13.28
N LYS A 32 -39.71 18.39 14.34
CA LYS A 32 -39.52 17.95 15.74
C LYS A 32 -40.21 16.58 15.92
N GLY A 33 -39.48 15.52 15.65
CA GLY A 33 -39.79 14.15 16.04
C GLY A 33 -38.54 13.61 16.73
N SER A 34 -38.72 12.97 17.89
CA SER A 34 -37.67 12.21 18.56
C SER A 34 -36.87 11.43 17.53
N ARG A 35 -35.55 11.64 17.48
CA ARG A 35 -34.64 10.78 16.70
C ARG A 35 -35.06 9.33 17.01
N PRO A 36 -35.53 8.54 16.04
CA PRO A 36 -35.75 7.13 16.32
C PRO A 36 -34.42 6.58 16.82
N GLU A 37 -34.44 5.81 17.91
CA GLU A 37 -33.28 5.04 18.36
C GLU A 37 -32.91 4.06 17.25
N GLY A 38 -32.02 4.50 16.34
CA GLY A 38 -31.79 3.78 15.11
C GLY A 38 -30.58 4.31 14.35
N ARG A 39 -29.85 3.40 13.71
CA ARG A 39 -28.71 3.73 12.86
C ARG A 39 -29.22 4.05 11.45
N MET A 40 -28.96 5.26 10.97
CA MET A 40 -29.23 5.63 9.56
C MET A 40 -28.34 4.78 8.65
N VAL A 41 -28.94 4.14 7.65
CA VAL A 41 -28.25 3.30 6.65
C VAL A 41 -28.56 3.80 5.25
N LEU A 42 -27.65 3.57 4.31
CA LEU A 42 -27.87 3.90 2.90
C LEU A 42 -28.96 2.99 2.35
N THR A 43 -29.68 3.46 1.34
CA THR A 43 -30.74 2.69 0.68
C THR A 43 -30.51 2.67 -0.82
N THR A 44 -30.87 1.57 -1.46
CA THR A 44 -30.96 1.43 -2.92
C THR A 44 -32.39 1.01 -3.30
N ILE A 45 -32.81 1.27 -4.53
CA ILE A 45 -34.12 0.84 -5.03
C ILE A 45 -33.89 -0.41 -5.89
N ILE A 46 -34.52 -1.53 -5.52
CA ILE A 46 -34.51 -2.79 -6.27
C ILE A 46 -35.97 -3.15 -6.52
N ASP A 47 -36.35 -3.33 -7.79
CA ASP A 47 -37.73 -3.65 -8.21
C ASP A 47 -38.82 -2.69 -7.70
N GLY A 48 -38.48 -1.41 -7.55
CA GLY A 48 -39.39 -0.38 -7.02
C GLY A 48 -39.47 -0.33 -5.50
N GLU A 49 -38.83 -1.27 -4.80
CA GLU A 49 -38.75 -1.31 -3.34
C GLU A 49 -37.46 -0.67 -2.82
N ARG A 50 -37.57 0.13 -1.74
CA ARG A 50 -36.42 0.76 -1.10
C ARG A 50 -35.78 -0.22 -0.11
N MET A 51 -34.64 -0.78 -0.50
CA MET A 51 -33.88 -1.72 0.33
C MET A 51 -32.70 -1.01 1.02
N PRO A 52 -32.56 -1.13 2.34
CA PRO A 52 -31.36 -0.67 3.02
C PRO A 52 -30.16 -1.55 2.65
N TRP A 53 -29.00 -0.93 2.46
CA TRP A 53 -27.74 -1.63 2.32
C TRP A 53 -26.69 -0.99 3.22
N MET A 54 -25.81 -1.83 3.75
CA MET A 54 -24.67 -1.38 4.53
C MET A 54 -23.46 -2.25 4.21
N LEU A 55 -22.29 -1.62 4.20
CA LEU A 55 -21.03 -2.35 4.19
C LEU A 55 -20.87 -2.98 5.57
N ILE A 56 -20.96 -4.31 5.62
CA ILE A 56 -20.56 -5.07 6.81
C ILE A 56 -19.03 -5.10 6.80
N PRO A 57 -18.36 -4.64 7.87
CA PRO A 57 -16.91 -4.78 7.95
C PRO A 57 -16.57 -6.26 7.94
N GLU A 58 -15.56 -6.65 7.17
CA GLU A 58 -15.04 -8.01 7.21
C GLU A 58 -14.58 -8.35 8.63
N VAL A 59 -15.07 -9.47 9.18
CA VAL A 59 -14.70 -9.94 10.52
C VAL A 59 -13.77 -11.13 10.37
N GLU A 60 -12.51 -10.96 10.76
CA GLU A 60 -11.53 -12.04 10.72
C GLU A 60 -11.69 -12.94 11.96
N VAL A 61 -12.28 -14.12 11.78
CA VAL A 61 -12.39 -15.12 12.86
C VAL A 61 -11.06 -15.84 13.01
N THR A 62 -10.39 -15.65 14.15
CA THR A 62 -9.12 -16.32 14.44
C THR A 62 -9.18 -17.18 15.69
N ARG A 63 -8.55 -18.35 15.61
CA ARG A 63 -8.39 -19.23 16.76
C ARG A 63 -7.25 -18.72 17.64
N ARG A 64 -7.46 -18.72 18.96
CA ARG A 64 -6.36 -18.51 19.91
C ARG A 64 -5.30 -19.60 19.70
N ARG A 65 -4.06 -19.19 19.46
CA ARG A 65 -2.95 -20.13 19.26
C ARG A 65 -2.64 -20.86 20.57
N VAL A 66 -2.60 -22.19 20.50
CA VAL A 66 -2.17 -23.08 21.58
C VAL A 66 -0.90 -23.77 21.12
N PHE A 67 0.18 -23.67 21.91
CA PHE A 67 1.46 -24.31 21.59
C PHE A 67 1.46 -25.74 22.13
N LYS A 68 1.97 -26.69 21.33
CA LYS A 68 2.06 -28.09 21.74
C LYS A 68 3.16 -28.30 22.78
N SER A 69 4.24 -27.51 22.72
CA SER A 69 5.38 -27.58 23.63
C SER A 69 5.99 -26.20 23.93
N PRO A 70 6.80 -26.07 24.99
CA PRO A 70 7.59 -24.86 25.25
C PRO A 70 8.56 -24.52 24.11
N GLU A 71 9.12 -25.52 23.44
CA GLU A 71 10.04 -25.37 22.31
C GLU A 71 9.34 -24.78 21.08
N ASP A 72 8.13 -25.25 20.77
CA ASP A 72 7.29 -24.69 19.70
C ASP A 72 6.98 -23.20 19.96
N LYS A 73 6.68 -22.87 21.21
CA LYS A 73 6.47 -21.48 21.63
C LYS A 73 7.74 -20.65 21.44
N ALA A 74 8.90 -21.16 21.85
CA ALA A 74 10.18 -20.46 21.70
C ALA A 74 10.53 -20.23 20.21
N ARG A 75 10.34 -21.25 19.35
CA ARG A 75 10.53 -21.15 17.90
C ARG A 75 9.65 -20.06 17.29
N TYR A 76 8.36 -20.07 17.64
CA TYR A 76 7.42 -19.05 17.17
C TYR A 76 7.79 -17.64 17.65
N MET A 77 8.18 -17.48 18.92
CA MET A 77 8.56 -16.16 19.44
C MET A 77 9.82 -15.62 18.78
N ARG A 78 10.79 -16.49 18.45
CA ARG A 78 11.97 -16.12 17.67
C ARG A 78 11.60 -15.67 16.26
N LEU A 79 10.71 -16.40 15.58
CA LEU A 79 10.19 -16.02 14.27
C LEU A 79 9.48 -14.66 14.35
N ARG A 80 8.55 -14.48 15.29
CA ARG A 80 7.83 -13.23 15.52
C ARG A 80 8.77 -12.06 15.77
N TYR A 81 9.78 -12.23 16.61
CA TYR A 81 10.80 -11.20 16.85
C TYR A 81 11.52 -10.82 15.56
N ASN A 82 11.97 -11.81 14.78
CA ASN A 82 12.64 -11.56 13.50
C ASN A 82 11.72 -10.83 12.52
N VAL A 83 10.46 -11.26 12.37
CA VAL A 83 9.46 -10.60 11.51
C VAL A 83 9.27 -9.14 11.93
N MET A 84 9.06 -8.88 13.22
CA MET A 84 8.91 -7.52 13.74
C MET A 84 10.15 -6.65 13.48
N LYS A 85 11.35 -7.23 13.59
CA LYS A 85 12.61 -6.51 13.35
C LYS A 85 12.77 -6.11 11.89
N VAL A 86 12.33 -6.95 10.95
CA VAL A 86 12.56 -6.73 9.51
C VAL A 86 11.43 -5.96 8.82
N LEU A 87 10.22 -6.01 9.37
CA LEU A 87 9.01 -5.44 8.78
C LEU A 87 9.14 -3.94 8.41
N PRO A 88 9.76 -3.07 9.24
CA PRO A 88 9.93 -1.66 8.88
C PRO A 88 10.74 -1.46 7.59
N TYR A 89 11.78 -2.27 7.37
CA TYR A 89 12.61 -2.18 6.17
C TYR A 89 11.86 -2.66 4.92
N ALA A 90 11.05 -3.72 5.07
CA ALA A 90 10.17 -4.18 3.99
C ALA A 90 9.18 -3.09 3.59
N LYS A 91 8.47 -2.51 4.56
CA LYS A 91 7.52 -1.40 4.33
C LYS A 91 8.19 -0.18 3.69
N TYR A 92 9.40 0.18 4.12
CA TYR A 92 10.15 1.27 3.53
C TYR A 92 10.47 1.01 2.05
N ALA A 93 11.03 -0.16 1.75
CA ALA A 93 11.32 -0.54 0.38
C ALA A 93 10.05 -0.56 -0.48
N GLN A 94 8.93 -1.11 0.01
CA GLN A 94 7.64 -1.08 -0.68
C GLN A 94 7.20 0.35 -1.01
N SER A 95 7.29 1.27 -0.06
CA SER A 95 6.96 2.68 -0.30
C SER A 95 7.83 3.29 -1.41
N LYS A 96 9.11 2.94 -1.46
CA LYS A 96 10.04 3.41 -2.50
C LYS A 96 9.75 2.80 -3.85
N TYR A 97 9.42 1.51 -3.90
CA TYR A 97 8.92 0.85 -5.11
C TYR A 97 7.67 1.55 -5.62
N GLN A 98 6.67 1.77 -4.76
CA GLN A 98 5.43 2.46 -5.14
C GLN A 98 5.68 3.89 -5.64
N GLN A 99 6.60 4.62 -5.01
CA GLN A 99 6.99 5.95 -5.47
C GLN A 99 7.61 5.87 -6.88
N LEU A 100 8.60 4.99 -7.06
CA LEU A 100 9.24 4.78 -8.36
C LEU A 100 8.21 4.39 -9.43
N TYR A 101 7.26 3.51 -9.12
CA TYR A 101 6.19 3.14 -10.05
C TYR A 101 5.33 4.34 -10.48
N ARG A 102 4.96 5.20 -9.54
CA ARG A 102 4.21 6.43 -9.86
C ARG A 102 5.04 7.36 -10.74
N ASP A 103 6.30 7.57 -10.39
CA ASP A 103 7.18 8.50 -11.13
C ASP A 103 7.46 7.99 -12.55
N LEU A 104 7.63 6.67 -12.72
CA LEU A 104 7.79 6.04 -14.03
C LEU A 104 6.54 6.13 -14.90
N ALA A 105 5.34 5.99 -14.30
CA ALA A 105 4.07 6.12 -15.01
C ALA A 105 3.82 7.54 -15.55
N LEU A 106 4.43 8.56 -14.92
CA LEU A 106 4.31 9.96 -15.31
C LEU A 106 5.42 10.45 -16.25
N THR A 107 6.42 9.59 -16.55
CA THR A 107 7.62 9.99 -17.29
C THR A 107 7.70 9.26 -18.62
N ASP A 108 7.62 9.99 -19.74
CA ASP A 108 7.74 9.39 -21.09
C ASP A 108 9.19 9.19 -21.54
N SER A 109 10.13 9.97 -20.99
CA SER A 109 11.53 9.93 -21.39
C SER A 109 12.27 8.72 -20.81
N LYS A 110 12.72 7.80 -21.66
CA LYS A 110 13.54 6.63 -21.28
C LYS A 110 14.81 7.00 -20.51
N ARG A 111 15.42 8.17 -20.82
CA ARG A 111 16.62 8.65 -20.11
C ARG A 111 16.29 9.01 -18.67
N GLU A 112 15.14 9.66 -18.47
CA GLU A 112 14.69 10.10 -17.16
C GLU A 112 14.20 8.93 -16.32
N GLN A 113 13.46 7.98 -16.91
CA GLN A 113 13.10 6.72 -16.26
C GLN A 113 14.33 5.98 -15.71
N LYS A 114 15.41 5.87 -16.49
CA LYS A 114 16.68 5.27 -16.04
C LYS A 114 17.32 6.05 -14.89
N ARG A 115 17.21 7.38 -14.88
CA ARG A 115 17.72 8.22 -13.78
C ARG A 115 16.95 7.96 -12.49
N LEU A 116 15.62 7.90 -12.57
CA LEU A 116 14.72 7.61 -11.44
C LEU A 116 15.00 6.23 -10.85
N VAL A 117 15.14 5.21 -11.69
CA VAL A 117 15.51 3.86 -11.23
C VAL A 117 16.83 3.93 -10.48
N LYS A 118 17.91 4.43 -11.11
CA LYS A 118 19.24 4.51 -10.48
C LYS A 118 19.23 5.27 -9.14
N ALA A 119 18.45 6.33 -9.03
CA ALA A 119 18.31 7.08 -7.78
C ALA A 119 17.67 6.21 -6.69
N CYS A 120 16.58 5.50 -7.01
CA CYS A 120 15.95 4.53 -6.12
C CYS A 120 16.90 3.38 -5.75
N GLU A 121 17.66 2.83 -6.71
CA GLU A 121 18.62 1.75 -6.43
C GLU A 121 19.69 2.21 -5.44
N LYS A 122 20.23 3.42 -5.64
CA LYS A 122 21.23 4.00 -4.75
C LYS A 122 20.68 4.18 -3.34
N GLU A 123 19.48 4.76 -3.20
CA GLU A 123 18.86 4.98 -1.90
C GLU A 123 18.63 3.67 -1.15
N ILE A 124 18.10 2.65 -1.83
CA ILE A 124 17.86 1.34 -1.24
C ILE A 124 19.17 0.66 -0.86
N LYS A 125 20.20 0.75 -1.72
CA LYS A 125 21.54 0.23 -1.43
C LYS A 125 22.15 0.89 -0.19
N ASP A 126 22.02 2.20 -0.05
CA ASP A 126 22.59 2.96 1.06
C ASP A 126 21.90 2.61 2.38
N MET A 127 20.56 2.52 2.38
CA MET A 127 19.81 1.99 3.53
C MET A 127 20.27 0.57 3.87
N PHE A 128 20.44 -0.28 2.86
CA PHE A 128 20.83 -1.68 3.04
C PHE A 128 22.21 -1.82 3.71
N ASN A 129 23.19 -1.08 3.20
CA ASN A 129 24.54 -1.08 3.75
C ASN A 129 24.60 -0.53 5.17
N ARG A 130 23.74 0.44 5.51
CA ARG A 130 23.74 1.08 6.83
C ARG A 130 23.02 0.28 7.91
N GLU A 131 21.82 -0.23 7.61
CA GLU A 131 20.98 -0.90 8.61
C GLU A 131 20.87 -2.40 8.39
N VAL A 132 20.69 -2.82 7.14
CA VAL A 132 20.38 -4.22 6.85
C VAL A 132 21.60 -5.13 7.03
N LYS A 133 22.82 -4.62 6.81
CA LYS A 133 24.06 -5.34 7.11
C LYS A 133 24.19 -5.77 8.58
N LYS A 134 23.46 -5.14 9.49
CA LYS A 134 23.44 -5.48 10.92
C LYS A 134 22.45 -6.62 11.27
N LEU A 135 21.64 -7.06 10.30
CA LEU A 135 20.68 -8.15 10.52
C LEU A 135 21.40 -9.50 10.57
N THR A 136 20.77 -10.48 11.21
CA THR A 136 21.21 -11.88 11.11
C THR A 136 20.82 -12.48 9.77
N ILE A 137 21.43 -13.61 9.40
CA ILE A 137 21.11 -14.33 8.15
C ILE A 137 19.62 -14.65 8.07
N SER A 138 19.03 -15.21 9.14
CA SER A 138 17.60 -15.55 9.20
C SER A 138 16.70 -14.31 9.09
N GLN A 139 17.14 -13.15 9.58
CA GLN A 139 16.41 -11.89 9.39
C GLN A 139 16.50 -11.40 7.96
N GLY A 140 17.68 -11.51 7.32
CA GLY A 140 17.86 -11.21 5.90
C GLY A 140 16.98 -12.07 4.99
N GLU A 141 16.86 -13.36 5.30
CA GLU A 141 15.96 -14.30 4.60
C GLU A 141 14.50 -13.87 4.70
N ILE A 142 14.01 -13.56 5.90
CA ILE A 142 12.63 -13.09 6.09
C ILE A 142 12.44 -11.76 5.35
N LEU A 143 13.40 -10.84 5.40
CA LEU A 143 13.31 -9.56 4.68
C LEU A 143 13.13 -9.75 3.17
N ILE A 144 13.92 -10.64 2.53
CA ILE A 144 13.72 -10.98 1.11
C ILE A 144 12.29 -11.44 0.87
N LYS A 145 11.80 -12.40 1.66
CA LYS A 145 10.45 -12.95 1.52
C LYS A 145 9.38 -11.87 1.62
N LEU A 146 9.54 -10.90 2.51
CA LEU A 146 8.58 -9.79 2.64
C LEU A 146 8.61 -8.84 1.44
N ILE A 147 9.79 -8.55 0.90
CA ILE A 147 9.94 -7.74 -0.31
C ILE A 147 9.31 -8.44 -1.51
N ASP A 148 9.60 -9.73 -1.67
CA ASP A 148 9.03 -10.56 -2.73
C ASP A 148 7.50 -10.63 -2.62
N ARG A 149 6.96 -10.89 -1.42
CA ARG A 149 5.52 -10.83 -1.13
C ARG A 149 4.87 -9.50 -1.54
N GLN A 150 5.54 -8.37 -1.28
CA GLN A 150 5.00 -7.04 -1.55
C GLN A 150 5.12 -6.62 -3.02
N THR A 151 6.09 -7.18 -3.76
CA THR A 151 6.37 -6.82 -5.15
C THR A 151 5.78 -7.81 -6.16
N GLY A 152 5.62 -9.08 -5.77
CA GLY A 152 5.18 -10.21 -6.59
C GLY A 152 3.93 -9.97 -7.43
N SER A 153 2.99 -9.15 -6.96
CA SER A 153 1.67 -8.93 -7.57
C SER A 153 1.53 -7.68 -8.45
N SER A 154 2.57 -6.86 -8.63
CA SER A 154 2.42 -5.61 -9.39
C SER A 154 2.38 -5.83 -10.92
N SER A 155 1.17 -5.78 -11.49
CA SER A 155 0.86 -5.95 -12.92
C SER A 155 0.96 -4.64 -13.72
N TYR A 156 2.16 -4.25 -14.16
CA TYR A 156 2.33 -3.15 -15.14
C TYR A 156 3.45 -3.46 -16.13
N ASP A 157 3.11 -3.48 -17.43
CA ASP A 157 4.04 -3.84 -18.52
C ASP A 157 5.18 -2.82 -18.70
N VAL A 158 4.94 -1.54 -18.42
CA VAL A 158 5.92 -0.45 -18.58
C VAL A 158 7.12 -0.59 -17.63
N VAL A 159 6.96 -1.30 -16.51
CA VAL A 159 8.00 -1.40 -15.47
C VAL A 159 8.55 -2.82 -15.35
N LYS A 160 8.14 -3.76 -16.20
CA LYS A 160 8.57 -5.16 -16.11
C LYS A 160 10.08 -5.32 -16.31
N ASP A 161 10.65 -4.63 -17.31
CA ASP A 161 12.08 -4.69 -17.62
C ASP A 161 12.93 -3.96 -16.55
N LEU A 162 12.44 -2.81 -16.08
CA LEU A 162 13.10 -2.00 -15.04
C LEU A 162 13.01 -2.67 -13.66
N ARG A 163 11.90 -3.36 -13.39
CA ARG A 163 11.71 -4.23 -12.21
C ARG A 163 12.69 -5.38 -12.23
N GLY A 164 12.86 -6.07 -13.37
CA GLY A 164 13.80 -7.17 -13.48
C GLY A 164 15.24 -6.77 -13.10
N GLY A 165 15.72 -5.64 -13.64
CA GLY A 165 17.05 -5.11 -13.32
C GLY A 165 17.21 -4.71 -11.84
N PHE A 166 16.26 -3.95 -11.31
CA PHE A 166 16.36 -3.45 -9.94
C PHE A 166 16.16 -4.55 -8.89
N THR A 167 15.17 -5.42 -9.09
CA THR A 167 14.94 -6.59 -8.24
C THR A 167 16.17 -7.50 -8.25
N ALA A 168 16.75 -7.79 -9.41
CA ALA A 168 18.00 -8.56 -9.51
C ALA A 168 19.14 -7.89 -8.73
N PHE A 169 19.31 -6.57 -8.85
CA PHE A 169 20.30 -5.82 -8.08
C PHE A 169 20.07 -5.94 -6.56
N PHE A 170 18.81 -5.86 -6.11
CA PHE A 170 18.45 -6.02 -4.70
C PHE A 170 18.81 -7.43 -4.22
N TYR A 171 18.35 -8.48 -4.91
CA TYR A 171 18.69 -9.86 -4.59
C TYR A 171 20.20 -10.10 -4.56
N GLN A 172 20.96 -9.54 -5.51
CA GLN A 172 22.42 -9.62 -5.52
C GLN A 172 23.06 -8.91 -4.32
N SER A 173 22.55 -7.74 -3.94
CA SER A 173 23.04 -6.99 -2.78
C SER A 173 22.81 -7.77 -1.49
N ILE A 174 21.66 -8.42 -1.35
CA ILE A 174 21.34 -9.26 -0.21
C ILE A 174 22.20 -10.53 -0.21
N ALA A 175 22.31 -11.21 -1.36
CA ALA A 175 23.14 -12.39 -1.57
C ALA A 175 24.60 -12.16 -1.15
N LYS A 176 25.14 -10.98 -1.45
CA LYS A 176 26.50 -10.60 -1.08
C LYS A 176 26.69 -10.41 0.43
N VAL A 177 25.64 -10.00 1.16
CA VAL A 177 25.72 -9.71 2.59
C VAL A 177 25.45 -10.93 3.45
N PHE A 178 24.47 -11.78 3.12
CA PHE A 178 24.15 -12.96 3.94
C PHE A 178 24.51 -14.32 3.31
N GLY A 179 25.10 -14.35 2.10
CA GLY A 179 25.61 -15.56 1.45
C GLY A 179 24.65 -16.24 0.47
N HIS A 180 25.08 -17.39 -0.08
CA HIS A 180 24.38 -18.07 -1.18
C HIS A 180 23.03 -18.73 -0.81
N ASN A 181 22.70 -18.85 0.49
CA ASN A 181 21.47 -19.52 0.97
C ASN A 181 20.21 -18.65 0.94
N LEU A 182 20.29 -17.42 0.43
CA LEU A 182 19.16 -16.47 0.39
C LEU A 182 18.20 -16.65 -0.79
N LYS A 183 18.37 -17.69 -1.61
CA LYS A 183 17.45 -18.01 -2.71
C LYS A 183 16.14 -18.65 -2.21
N ASN A 184 15.56 -18.14 -1.13
CA ASN A 184 14.22 -18.52 -0.71
C ASN A 184 13.22 -17.47 -1.19
N THR A 185 12.51 -17.81 -2.26
CA THR A 185 11.30 -17.12 -2.72
C THR A 185 10.22 -17.21 -1.63
N TYR A 186 9.30 -16.26 -1.60
CA TYR A 186 8.14 -16.35 -0.72
C TYR A 186 7.19 -17.46 -1.17
N HIS A 187 6.85 -18.38 -0.28
CA HIS A 187 5.90 -19.46 -0.55
C HIS A 187 4.74 -19.39 0.45
N PRO A 188 3.51 -19.03 0.04
CA PRO A 188 2.39 -18.88 0.96
C PRO A 188 2.11 -20.10 1.85
N GLU A 189 2.36 -21.31 1.34
CA GLU A 189 2.16 -22.57 2.06
C GLU A 189 3.22 -22.79 3.16
N GLU A 190 4.47 -22.42 2.90
CA GLU A 190 5.58 -22.60 3.84
C GLU A 190 5.71 -21.40 4.81
N ASP A 191 5.44 -20.20 4.31
CA ASP A 191 5.60 -18.92 5.00
C ASP A 191 4.29 -18.44 5.66
N PHE A 192 3.29 -19.32 5.79
CA PHE A 192 2.00 -19.00 6.40
C PHE A 192 2.15 -18.46 7.84
N GLU A 193 3.17 -18.90 8.59
CA GLU A 193 3.43 -18.38 9.93
C GLU A 193 3.88 -16.92 9.91
N ILE A 194 4.69 -16.53 8.93
CA ILE A 194 5.12 -15.14 8.72
C ILE A 194 3.89 -14.28 8.42
N GLU A 195 3.00 -14.75 7.55
CA GLU A 195 1.77 -14.05 7.19
C GLU A 195 0.84 -13.87 8.40
N ASN A 196 0.64 -14.94 9.18
CA ASN A 196 -0.15 -14.87 10.41
C ASN A 196 0.41 -13.86 11.41
N ILE A 197 1.74 -13.79 11.54
CA ILE A 197 2.41 -12.79 12.38
C ILE A 197 2.12 -11.38 11.84
N ILE A 198 2.30 -11.13 10.55
CA ILE A 198 2.06 -9.80 9.96
C ILE A 198 0.62 -9.36 10.15
N ARG A 199 -0.35 -10.23 9.83
CA ARG A 199 -1.78 -9.94 10.06
C ARG A 199 -2.07 -9.62 11.52
N SER A 200 -1.46 -10.37 12.45
CA SER A 200 -1.63 -10.10 13.88
C SER A 200 -1.09 -8.72 14.30
N LEU A 201 -0.06 -8.21 13.62
CA LEU A 201 0.53 -6.89 13.88
C LEU A 201 -0.28 -5.75 13.24
N GLU A 202 -1.00 -6.03 12.15
CA GLU A 202 -1.77 -5.02 11.41
C GLU A 202 -3.21 -4.87 11.93
N ARG A 203 -3.68 -5.80 12.76
CA ARG A 203 -4.99 -5.70 13.41
C ARG A 203 -5.04 -4.53 14.41
N PRO A 204 -5.95 -3.56 14.22
CA PRO A 204 -6.20 -2.56 15.24
C PRO A 204 -6.87 -3.23 16.46
N GLY A 205 -6.23 -3.14 17.64
CA GLY A 205 -6.86 -3.47 18.93
C GLY A 205 -6.47 -4.80 19.61
N VAL A 206 -5.57 -5.62 19.04
CA VAL A 206 -5.10 -6.86 19.69
C VAL A 206 -3.60 -6.78 19.98
N ALA A 207 -3.25 -6.28 21.16
CA ALA A 207 -1.97 -6.47 21.83
C ALA A 207 -0.73 -5.72 21.29
N THR A 208 -0.77 -4.38 21.37
CA THR A 208 0.40 -3.62 21.88
C THR A 208 0.45 -3.60 23.42
N ALA A 209 -0.52 -4.15 24.14
CA ALA A 209 -0.63 -3.98 25.60
C ALA A 209 -0.36 -5.24 26.46
N ARG A 210 0.11 -6.37 25.92
CA ARG A 210 0.26 -7.62 26.72
C ARG A 210 1.60 -8.35 26.59
N TYR A 211 2.59 -7.76 25.92
CA TYR A 211 3.94 -8.32 25.81
C TYR A 211 5.01 -7.21 25.76
N PHE A 212 4.80 -6.12 26.50
CA PHE A 212 5.85 -5.23 26.97
C PHE A 212 5.94 -5.39 28.48
#